data_AF-A0A7C1XZI9-F1
#
_entry.id   AF-A0A7C1XZI9-F1
#
_cell.length_a   1.000
_cell.length_b   1.000
_cell.length_c   1.000
_cell.angle_alpha   90.00
_cell.angle_beta   90.00
_cell.angle_gamma   90.00
#
_symmetry.space_group_name_H-M   'P 1'
#
loop_
_entity.id
_entity.type
_entity.pdbx_description
1 polymer ?
#
loop_
_entity_poly.entity_id
_entity_poly.type
_entity_poly.pdbx_seq_one_letter_code
_entity_poly.pdbx_strand_id
1 'polypeptide(L)'
;MEDEQADNIIEDPNITLALKSNLAVIRCLESTISEIEKTVLQQIKIRPEFKKLLTVPGIGEALGLTIMLESGDMSRFQKVGNFSSYCRCVKSERLSNGKKKGEGNSKNGNKYLAWAFIEAANFAIRYNDKIKSFYQKKKSRTNGIIATKAVANKLARACYHILKDQVAFDVNKAFT
;
A
#
# COMPACT_ATOMS: atom_id res chain seq x y z
N MET A 1 25.27 -10.70 5.48
CA MET A 1 26.51 -11.13 4.81
C MET A 1 27.58 -10.14 5.23
N GLU A 2 28.53 -10.57 6.04
CA GLU A 2 29.67 -9.75 6.47
C GLU A 2 30.65 -9.58 5.31
N ASP A 3 31.45 -8.53 5.31
CA ASP A 3 32.30 -8.16 4.16
C ASP A 3 33.29 -9.27 3.78
N GLU A 4 33.64 -10.13 4.74
CA GLU A 4 34.51 -11.30 4.63
C GLU A 4 33.87 -12.48 3.88
N GLN A 5 32.53 -12.54 3.82
CA GLN A 5 31.81 -13.57 3.06
C GLN A 5 31.73 -13.27 1.56
N ALA A 6 31.82 -12.00 1.16
CA ALA A 6 31.77 -11.61 -0.26
C ALA A 6 33.01 -12.07 -1.03
N ASP A 7 34.18 -12.04 -0.39
CA ASP A 7 35.46 -12.44 -1.00
C ASP A 7 35.54 -13.95 -1.29
N ASN A 8 34.78 -14.76 -0.54
CA ASN A 8 34.79 -16.23 -0.67
C ASN A 8 33.80 -16.77 -1.73
N ILE A 9 32.96 -15.92 -2.31
CA ILE A 9 31.86 -16.34 -3.22
C ILE A 9 32.14 -15.94 -4.67
N ILE A 10 32.94 -14.90 -4.91
CA ILE A 10 33.15 -14.32 -6.24
C ILE A 10 34.64 -14.14 -6.51
N GLU A 11 35.15 -14.85 -7.53
CA GLU A 11 36.58 -14.84 -7.89
C GLU A 11 37.02 -13.55 -8.62
N ASP A 12 36.09 -12.85 -9.31
CA ASP A 12 36.41 -11.63 -10.05
C ASP A 12 36.54 -10.41 -9.11
N PRO A 13 37.74 -9.80 -8.99
CA PRO A 13 37.99 -8.69 -8.07
C PRO A 13 37.15 -7.44 -8.37
N ASN A 14 36.78 -7.20 -9.63
CA ASN A 14 35.96 -6.04 -10.00
C ASN A 14 34.51 -6.23 -9.54
N ILE A 15 33.97 -7.45 -9.68
CA ILE A 15 32.62 -7.78 -9.23
C ILE A 15 32.55 -7.69 -7.70
N THR A 16 33.56 -8.21 -7.01
CA THR A 16 33.66 -8.14 -5.55
C THR A 16 33.72 -6.70 -5.05
N LEU A 17 34.50 -5.82 -5.69
CA LEU A 17 34.54 -4.40 -5.37
C LEU A 17 33.17 -3.72 -5.60
N ALA A 18 32.51 -3.99 -6.72
CA ALA A 18 31.20 -3.43 -7.03
C ALA A 18 30.12 -3.89 -6.03
N LEU A 19 30.15 -5.16 -5.63
CA LEU A 19 29.25 -5.72 -4.62
C LEU A 19 29.47 -5.06 -3.26
N LYS A 20 30.73 -4.97 -2.80
CA LYS A 20 31.06 -4.29 -1.53
C LYS A 20 30.62 -2.83 -1.52
N SER A 21 30.85 -2.12 -2.64
CA SER A 21 30.43 -0.72 -2.80
C SER A 21 28.91 -0.56 -2.70
N ASN A 22 28.15 -1.38 -3.41
CA ASN A 22 26.68 -1.36 -3.34
C ASN A 22 26.16 -1.75 -1.95
N LEU A 23 26.77 -2.75 -1.30
CA LEU A 23 26.40 -3.19 0.03
C LEU A 23 26.62 -2.08 1.07
N ALA A 24 27.72 -1.33 0.96
CA ALA A 24 27.98 -0.17 1.81
C ALA A 24 26.90 0.90 1.66
N VAL A 25 26.48 1.19 0.43
CA VAL A 25 25.38 2.14 0.16
C VAL A 25 24.06 1.63 0.74
N ILE A 26 23.72 0.35 0.54
CA ILE A 26 22.49 -0.26 1.10
C ILE A 26 22.47 -0.12 2.62
N ARG A 27 23.54 -0.53 3.32
CA ARG A 27 23.64 -0.45 4.78
C ARG A 27 23.52 0.99 5.29
N CYS A 28 24.13 1.94 4.60
CA CYS A 28 24.02 3.36 4.93
C CYS A 28 22.57 3.85 4.82
N LEU A 29 21.88 3.50 3.74
CA LEU A 29 20.46 3.84 3.54
C LEU A 29 19.57 3.16 4.58
N GLU A 30 19.79 1.89 4.91
CA GLU A 30 19.04 1.16 5.95
C GLU A 30 19.17 1.84 7.32
N SER A 31 20.39 2.26 7.70
CA SER A 31 20.62 3.00 8.94
C SER A 31 19.89 4.34 8.94
N THR A 32 19.97 5.09 7.83
CA THR A 32 19.33 6.40 7.70
C THR A 32 17.80 6.29 7.75
N ILE A 33 17.23 5.29 7.06
CA ILE A 33 15.78 5.01 7.09
C ILE A 33 15.35 4.69 8.53
N SER A 34 16.08 3.84 9.24
CA SER A 34 15.76 3.44 10.61
C SER A 34 15.76 4.65 11.57
N GLU A 35 16.72 5.57 11.41
CA GLU A 35 16.79 6.79 12.21
C GLU A 35 15.61 7.74 11.95
N ILE A 36 15.25 7.92 10.67
CA ILE A 36 14.10 8.73 10.27
C ILE A 36 12.81 8.11 10.81
N GLU A 37 12.59 6.81 10.63
CA GLU A 37 11.41 6.10 11.12
C GLU A 37 11.25 6.25 12.63
N LYS A 38 12.35 6.03 13.39
CA LYS A 38 12.35 6.21 14.85
C LYS A 38 11.98 7.64 15.26
N THR A 39 12.56 8.63 14.61
CA THR A 39 12.31 10.05 14.89
C THR A 39 10.86 10.43 14.59
N VAL A 40 10.34 9.97 13.46
CA VAL A 40 8.95 10.22 13.04
C VAL A 40 7.97 9.55 13.99
N LEU A 41 8.21 8.29 14.39
CA LEU A 41 7.36 7.57 15.34
C LEU A 41 7.29 8.24 16.72
N GLN A 42 8.36 8.88 17.18
CA GLN A 42 8.38 9.63 18.44
C GLN A 42 7.50 10.90 18.40
N GLN A 43 7.27 11.47 17.23
CA GLN A 43 6.50 12.71 17.05
C GLN A 43 5.01 12.45 16.75
N ILE A 44 4.65 11.23 16.34
CA ILE A 44 3.30 10.91 15.92
C ILE A 44 2.44 10.44 17.11
N LYS A 45 1.27 11.06 17.26
CA LYS A 45 0.21 10.52 18.10
C LYS A 45 -0.49 9.34 17.40
N ILE A 46 -0.06 8.13 17.72
CA ILE A 46 -0.66 6.89 17.19
C ILE A 46 -2.11 6.78 17.65
N ARG A 47 -3.04 6.68 16.70
CA ARG A 47 -4.47 6.48 16.98
C ARG A 47 -4.82 4.99 17.05
N PRO A 48 -5.90 4.60 17.78
CA PRO A 48 -6.28 3.19 17.94
C PRO A 48 -6.48 2.43 16.62
N GLU A 49 -6.94 3.10 15.56
CA GLU A 49 -7.09 2.53 14.22
C GLU A 49 -5.77 1.99 13.65
N PHE A 50 -4.62 2.57 14.01
CA PHE A 50 -3.33 2.18 13.45
C PHE A 50 -3.05 0.70 13.66
N LYS A 51 -3.25 0.20 14.89
CA LYS A 51 -3.05 -1.22 15.21
C LYS A 51 -3.94 -2.13 14.37
N LYS A 52 -5.15 -1.69 14.03
CA LYS A 52 -6.08 -2.46 13.20
C LYS A 52 -5.69 -2.40 11.71
N LEU A 53 -5.15 -1.28 11.23
CA LEU A 53 -4.62 -1.20 9.87
C LEU A 53 -3.48 -2.21 9.64
N LEU A 54 -2.61 -2.42 10.64
CA LEU A 54 -1.53 -3.41 10.56
C LEU A 54 -1.99 -4.86 10.48
N THR A 55 -3.27 -5.14 10.77
CA THR A 55 -3.86 -6.49 10.59
C THR A 55 -4.23 -6.80 9.14
N VAL A 56 -4.26 -5.78 8.27
CA VAL A 56 -4.58 -5.93 6.86
C VAL A 56 -3.35 -6.49 6.14
N PRO A 57 -3.47 -7.61 5.40
CA PRO A 57 -2.36 -8.15 4.62
C PRO A 57 -1.76 -7.11 3.68
N GLY A 58 -0.44 -6.97 3.73
CA GLY A 58 0.31 -6.02 2.91
C GLY A 58 0.41 -4.60 3.47
N ILE A 59 -0.21 -4.28 4.61
CA ILE A 59 -0.04 -2.99 5.29
C ILE A 59 0.97 -3.15 6.43
N GLY A 60 2.20 -2.66 6.21
CA GLY A 60 3.21 -2.48 7.26
C GLY A 60 3.13 -1.10 7.92
N GLU A 61 4.06 -0.77 8.82
CA GLU A 61 4.07 0.46 9.61
C GLU A 61 4.04 1.73 8.75
N ALA A 62 4.95 1.84 7.78
CA ALA A 62 5.01 3.00 6.88
C ALA A 62 3.69 3.21 6.11
N LEU A 63 3.10 2.14 5.59
CA LEU A 63 1.82 2.21 4.87
C LEU A 63 0.65 2.50 5.82
N GLY A 64 0.64 1.90 7.01
CA GLY A 64 -0.36 2.14 8.04
C GLY A 64 -0.36 3.59 8.52
N LEU A 65 0.83 4.18 8.72
CA LEU A 65 1.00 5.58 9.11
C LEU A 65 0.53 6.50 7.99
N THR A 66 0.95 6.22 6.76
CA THR A 66 0.51 6.97 5.57
C THR A 66 -1.00 6.96 5.46
N ILE A 67 -1.62 5.78 5.56
CA ILE A 67 -3.08 5.62 5.46
C ILE A 67 -3.78 6.36 6.60
N MET A 68 -3.32 6.20 7.84
CA MET A 68 -3.89 6.88 8.99
C MET A 68 -3.83 8.40 8.80
N LEU A 69 -2.64 8.96 8.60
CA LEU A 69 -2.40 10.40 8.57
C LEU A 69 -3.09 11.08 7.37
N GLU A 70 -2.96 10.52 6.16
CA GLU A 70 -3.52 11.10 4.93
C GLU A 70 -5.04 10.96 4.82
N SER A 71 -5.62 9.97 5.50
CA SER A 71 -7.08 9.82 5.54
C SER A 71 -7.75 10.91 6.37
N GLY A 72 -7.09 11.36 7.44
CA GLY A 72 -7.59 12.38 8.36
C GLY A 72 -8.84 11.93 9.11
N ASP A 73 -9.80 12.84 9.26
CA ASP A 73 -11.13 12.55 9.80
C ASP A 73 -11.98 11.83 8.74
N MET A 74 -12.51 10.65 9.11
CA MET A 74 -13.37 9.84 8.25
C MET A 74 -14.77 10.42 8.05
N SER A 75 -15.20 11.36 8.91
CA SER A 75 -16.51 12.03 8.80
C SER A 75 -16.68 12.78 7.47
N ARG A 76 -15.57 13.27 6.87
CA ARG A 76 -15.58 13.95 5.56
C ARG A 76 -16.01 13.05 4.40
N PHE A 77 -15.99 11.74 4.60
CA PHE A 77 -16.39 10.76 3.60
C PHE A 77 -17.70 10.08 4.00
N GLN A 78 -18.82 10.63 3.52
CA GLN A 78 -20.16 10.09 3.79
C GLN A 78 -20.30 8.62 3.33
N LYS A 79 -19.69 8.26 2.20
CA LYS A 79 -19.75 6.92 1.60
C LYS A 79 -18.34 6.36 1.40
N VAL A 80 -18.19 5.06 1.58
CA VAL A 80 -16.93 4.32 1.30
C VAL A 80 -16.43 4.52 -0.13
N GLY A 81 -17.34 4.70 -1.10
CA GLY A 81 -16.99 5.02 -2.49
C GLY A 81 -16.27 6.35 -2.64
N ASN A 82 -16.61 7.36 -1.82
CA ASN A 82 -15.95 8.68 -1.84
C ASN A 82 -14.51 8.55 -1.35
N PHE A 83 -14.28 7.75 -0.30
CA PHE A 83 -12.92 7.47 0.19
C PHE A 83 -12.09 6.69 -0.84
N SER A 84 -12.65 5.62 -1.41
CA SER A 84 -11.95 4.84 -2.45
C SER A 84 -11.63 5.68 -3.69
N SER A 85 -12.51 6.64 -4.04
CA SER A 85 -12.27 7.64 -5.08
C SER A 85 -11.15 8.61 -4.72
N TYR A 86 -11.16 9.13 -3.50
CA TYR A 86 -10.09 9.99 -2.97
C TYR A 86 -8.74 9.27 -2.96
N CYS A 87 -8.72 7.95 -2.71
CA CYS A 87 -7.53 7.10 -2.80
C CYS A 87 -7.13 6.73 -4.24
N ARG A 88 -7.81 7.24 -5.27
CA ARG A 88 -7.60 6.93 -6.70
C ARG A 88 -7.67 5.43 -7.04
N CYS A 89 -8.40 4.66 -6.23
CA CYS A 89 -8.54 3.21 -6.39
C CYS A 89 -9.74 2.81 -7.26
N VAL A 90 -10.51 3.78 -7.77
CA VAL A 90 -11.66 3.57 -8.67
C VAL A 90 -11.35 4.06 -10.08
N LYS A 91 -12.19 3.70 -11.05
CA LYS A 91 -12.19 4.35 -12.36
C LYS A 91 -12.74 5.77 -12.21
N SER A 92 -12.15 6.72 -12.93
CA SER A 92 -12.66 8.08 -12.94
C SER A 92 -13.81 8.21 -13.93
N GLU A 93 -14.94 8.73 -13.47
CA GLU A 93 -16.15 8.92 -14.28
C GLU A 93 -16.71 10.32 -14.03
N ARG A 94 -17.05 11.01 -15.12
CA ARG A 94 -17.79 12.27 -15.08
C ARG A 94 -19.27 11.95 -15.25
N LEU A 95 -20.04 12.10 -14.19
CA LEU A 95 -21.49 11.87 -14.19
C LEU A 95 -22.25 13.20 -14.22
N SER A 96 -23.37 13.24 -14.95
CA SER A 96 -24.32 14.36 -14.92
C SER A 96 -25.73 13.80 -15.07
N ASN A 97 -26.64 14.26 -14.20
CA ASN A 97 -28.01 13.74 -14.10
C ASN A 97 -28.06 12.20 -14.07
N GLY A 98 -27.19 11.59 -13.27
CA GLY A 98 -27.08 10.13 -13.12
C GLY A 98 -26.49 9.37 -14.33
N LYS A 99 -26.15 10.04 -15.44
CA LYS A 99 -25.61 9.41 -16.64
C LYS A 99 -24.12 9.71 -16.80
N LYS A 100 -23.33 8.72 -17.28
CA LYS A 100 -21.92 8.94 -17.65
C LYS A 100 -21.86 9.91 -18.83
N LYS A 101 -21.10 10.99 -18.66
CA LYS A 101 -20.84 12.03 -19.67
C LYS A 101 -19.37 12.10 -20.08
N GLY A 102 -18.50 11.28 -19.48
CA GLY A 102 -17.09 11.19 -19.84
C GLY A 102 -16.23 10.61 -18.73
N GLU A 103 -14.94 10.78 -18.88
CA GLU A 103 -13.87 10.40 -17.95
C GLU A 103 -12.76 11.45 -18.01
N GLY A 104 -11.92 11.54 -16.97
CA GLY A 104 -10.93 12.60 -16.82
C GLY A 104 -10.51 12.76 -15.36
N ASN A 105 -9.63 13.70 -15.00
CA ASN A 105 -9.24 13.97 -13.61
C ASN A 105 -8.80 12.73 -12.80
N SER A 106 -8.18 11.75 -13.47
CA SER A 106 -7.71 10.50 -12.84
C SER A 106 -6.62 10.73 -11.78
N LYS A 107 -5.97 11.90 -11.82
CA LYS A 107 -5.01 12.37 -10.82
C LYS A 107 -5.64 13.25 -9.74
N ASN A 108 -6.97 13.37 -9.66
CA ASN A 108 -7.62 14.03 -8.53
C ASN A 108 -7.65 13.11 -7.30
N GLY A 109 -7.66 13.67 -6.09
CA GLY A 109 -7.55 12.92 -4.83
C GLY A 109 -6.10 12.82 -4.32
N ASN A 110 -5.83 11.91 -3.40
CA ASN A 110 -4.55 11.84 -2.67
C ASN A 110 -3.56 10.89 -3.35
N LYS A 111 -2.40 11.43 -3.74
CA LYS A 111 -1.33 10.65 -4.41
C LYS A 111 -0.62 9.67 -3.46
N TYR A 112 -0.53 9.99 -2.17
CA TYR A 112 0.13 9.14 -1.18
C TYR A 112 -0.74 7.93 -0.83
N LEU A 113 -2.06 8.13 -0.65
CA LEU A 113 -2.99 7.01 -0.50
C LEU A 113 -3.05 6.13 -1.75
N ALA A 114 -3.00 6.74 -2.95
CA ALA A 114 -2.96 5.99 -4.20
C ALA A 114 -1.72 5.09 -4.28
N TRP A 115 -0.55 5.60 -3.92
CA TRP A 115 0.67 4.79 -3.81
C TRP A 115 0.53 3.71 -2.73
N ALA A 116 0.11 4.08 -1.52
CA ALA A 116 0.06 3.18 -0.37
C ALA A 116 -0.86 1.97 -0.62
N PHE A 117 -2.04 2.16 -1.21
CA PHE A 117 -2.95 1.06 -1.50
C PHE A 117 -2.50 0.17 -2.67
N ILE A 118 -1.74 0.70 -3.62
CA ILE A 118 -1.13 -0.13 -4.68
C ILE A 118 -0.02 -1.00 -4.09
N GLU A 119 0.81 -0.43 -3.20
CA GLU A 119 1.87 -1.19 -2.54
C GLU A 119 1.30 -2.27 -1.62
N ALA A 120 0.30 -1.90 -0.81
CA ALA A 120 -0.42 -2.85 0.02
C ALA A 120 -1.04 -3.99 -0.81
N ALA A 121 -1.60 -3.67 -1.98
CA ALA A 121 -2.14 -4.69 -2.88
C ALA A 121 -1.07 -5.65 -3.40
N ASN A 122 0.10 -5.15 -3.81
CA ASN A 122 1.20 -5.99 -4.29
C ASN A 122 1.67 -6.99 -3.23
N PHE A 123 1.85 -6.51 -1.99
CA PHE A 123 2.22 -7.37 -0.86
C PHE A 123 1.10 -8.34 -0.48
N ALA A 124 -0.15 -7.87 -0.44
CA ALA A 124 -1.31 -8.70 -0.12
C ALA A 124 -1.49 -9.86 -1.13
N ILE A 125 -1.28 -9.59 -2.42
CA ILE A 125 -1.32 -10.61 -3.49
C ILE A 125 -0.23 -11.68 -3.28
N ARG A 126 0.93 -11.30 -2.73
CA ARG A 126 2.05 -12.22 -2.50
C ARG A 126 1.81 -13.14 -1.30
N TYR A 127 1.26 -12.60 -0.22
CA TYR A 127 1.25 -13.27 1.09
C TYR A 127 -0.14 -13.70 1.59
N ASN A 128 -1.22 -13.44 0.85
CA ASN A 128 -2.56 -13.91 1.21
C ASN A 128 -3.24 -14.66 0.05
N ASP A 129 -3.50 -15.95 0.24
CA ASP A 129 -4.02 -16.82 -0.81
C ASP A 129 -5.41 -16.42 -1.31
N LYS A 130 -6.28 -15.91 -0.44
CA LYS A 130 -7.62 -15.46 -0.84
C LYS A 130 -7.56 -14.21 -1.72
N ILE A 131 -6.72 -13.26 -1.34
CA ILE A 131 -6.46 -12.04 -2.14
C ILE A 131 -5.80 -12.40 -3.46
N LYS A 132 -4.82 -13.31 -3.44
CA LYS A 132 -4.16 -13.85 -4.64
C LYS A 132 -5.17 -14.51 -5.58
N SER A 133 -6.06 -15.35 -5.07
CA SER A 133 -7.10 -16.01 -5.85
C SER A 133 -8.05 -15.00 -6.53
N PHE A 134 -8.51 -13.98 -5.78
CA PHE A 134 -9.30 -12.89 -6.35
C PHE A 134 -8.54 -12.15 -7.47
N TYR A 135 -7.27 -11.82 -7.22
CA TYR A 135 -6.40 -11.17 -8.21
C TYR A 135 -6.28 -12.01 -9.48
N GLN A 136 -5.98 -13.30 -9.38
CA GLN A 136 -5.83 -14.18 -10.55
C GLN A 136 -7.13 -14.29 -11.36
N LYS A 137 -8.28 -14.45 -10.68
CA LYS A 137 -9.60 -14.46 -11.33
C LYS A 137 -9.92 -13.14 -12.04
N LYS A 138 -9.49 -12.00 -11.47
CA LYS A 138 -9.68 -10.69 -12.11
C LYS A 138 -8.71 -10.49 -13.28
N LYS A 139 -7.46 -10.93 -13.12
CA LYS A 139 -6.40 -10.86 -14.14
C LYS A 139 -6.75 -11.68 -15.37
N SER A 140 -7.31 -12.87 -15.22
CA SER A 140 -7.71 -13.72 -16.36
C SER A 140 -8.79 -13.10 -17.26
N ARG A 141 -9.56 -12.12 -16.75
CA ARG A 141 -10.61 -11.42 -17.49
C ARG A 141 -10.19 -10.01 -17.96
N THR A 142 -9.03 -9.53 -17.51
CA THR A 142 -8.57 -8.15 -17.75
C THR A 142 -7.05 -8.13 -17.91
N ASN A 143 -6.35 -7.13 -17.37
CA ASN A 143 -4.88 -7.08 -17.33
C ASN A 143 -4.39 -6.95 -15.88
N GLY A 144 -3.09 -7.19 -15.67
CA GLY A 144 -2.48 -7.19 -14.34
C GLY A 144 -2.67 -5.87 -13.59
N ILE A 145 -2.56 -4.73 -14.27
CA ILE A 145 -2.70 -3.40 -13.67
C ILE A 145 -4.12 -3.18 -13.14
N ILE A 146 -5.14 -3.54 -13.93
CA ILE A 146 -6.55 -3.46 -13.54
C ILE A 146 -6.84 -4.41 -12.37
N ALA A 147 -6.27 -5.60 -12.39
CA ALA A 147 -6.43 -6.57 -11.30
C ALA A 147 -5.81 -6.07 -9.99
N THR A 148 -4.59 -5.51 -10.03
CA THR A 148 -3.95 -4.90 -8.85
C THR A 148 -4.77 -3.72 -8.33
N LYS A 149 -5.26 -2.83 -9.21
CA LYS A 149 -6.16 -1.74 -8.81
C LYS A 149 -7.46 -2.24 -8.16
N ALA A 150 -8.01 -3.36 -8.63
CA ALA A 150 -9.21 -3.93 -8.03
C ALA A 150 -8.95 -4.46 -6.60
N VAL A 151 -7.77 -5.03 -6.34
CA VAL A 151 -7.34 -5.40 -4.99
C VAL A 151 -7.16 -4.17 -4.13
N ALA A 152 -6.42 -3.16 -4.61
CA ALA A 152 -6.22 -1.88 -3.92
C ALA A 152 -7.56 -1.22 -3.54
N ASN A 153 -8.56 -1.27 -4.43
CA ASN A 153 -9.91 -0.81 -4.16
C ASN A 153 -10.55 -1.55 -2.97
N LYS A 154 -10.55 -2.88 -3.00
CA LYS A 154 -11.11 -3.68 -1.90
C LYS A 154 -10.40 -3.40 -0.57
N LEU A 155 -9.07 -3.25 -0.57
CA LEU A 155 -8.29 -2.87 0.62
C LEU A 155 -8.65 -1.46 1.11
N ALA A 156 -8.75 -0.47 0.23
CA ALA A 156 -9.15 0.90 0.59
C ALA A 156 -10.57 0.93 1.19
N ARG A 157 -11.50 0.14 0.64
CA ARG A 157 -12.85 0.01 1.19
C ARG A 157 -12.84 -0.66 2.58
N ALA A 158 -12.00 -1.66 2.80
CA ALA A 158 -11.86 -2.28 4.11
C ALA A 158 -11.26 -1.29 5.12
N CYS A 159 -10.20 -0.57 4.74
CA CYS A 159 -9.55 0.44 5.58
C CYS A 159 -10.50 1.59 5.94
N TYR A 160 -11.43 1.99 5.06
CA TYR A 160 -12.47 2.95 5.40
C TYR A 160 -13.26 2.54 6.65
N HIS A 161 -13.71 1.29 6.70
CA HIS A 161 -14.46 0.77 7.85
C HIS A 161 -13.58 0.58 9.08
N ILE A 162 -12.32 0.17 8.91
CA ILE A 162 -11.37 0.10 10.03
C ILE A 162 -11.17 1.47 10.66
N LEU A 163 -10.93 2.50 9.84
CA LEU A 163 -10.69 3.87 10.31
C LEU A 163 -11.94 4.51 10.93
N LYS A 164 -13.11 4.31 10.32
CA LYS A 164 -14.37 4.94 10.74
C LYS A 164 -15.07 4.20 11.88
N ASP A 165 -15.22 2.89 11.71
CA ASP A 165 -16.05 2.04 12.58
C ASP A 165 -15.19 1.24 13.57
N GLN A 166 -13.86 1.36 13.51
CA GLN A 166 -12.93 0.72 14.43
C GLN A 166 -13.09 -0.81 14.45
N VAL A 167 -13.44 -1.42 13.31
CA VAL A 167 -13.62 -2.86 13.16
C VAL A 167 -12.31 -3.56 12.80
N ALA A 168 -12.19 -4.85 13.11
CA ALA A 168 -11.08 -5.68 12.65
C ALA A 168 -11.18 -5.97 11.15
N PHE A 169 -10.04 -6.21 10.51
CA PHE A 169 -10.01 -6.64 9.11
C PHE A 169 -10.56 -8.06 8.96
N ASP A 170 -11.49 -8.25 8.03
CA ASP A 170 -12.01 -9.56 7.64
C ASP A 170 -11.82 -9.76 6.13
N VAL A 171 -10.91 -10.66 5.78
CA VAL A 171 -10.60 -11.00 4.38
C VAL A 171 -11.80 -11.62 3.66
N ASN A 172 -12.67 -12.34 4.38
CA ASN A 172 -13.84 -12.98 3.78
C ASN A 172 -14.85 -11.91 3.36
N LYS A 173 -15.12 -10.93 4.21
CA LYS A 173 -16.00 -9.80 3.91
C LYS A 173 -15.43 -8.89 2.82
N ALA A 174 -14.11 -8.67 2.82
CA ALA A 174 -13.46 -7.79 1.83
C ALA A 174 -13.37 -8.43 0.43
N PHE A 175 -13.12 -9.75 0.35
CA PHE A 175 -12.85 -10.48 -0.89
C PHE A 175 -13.88 -11.59 -1.20
N THR A 176 -15.14 -11.39 -0.79
CA THR A 176 -16.29 -12.06 -1.45
C THR A 176 -16.37 -11.67 -2.92
#